data_AF-A0A849H4N5-F1
#
_entry.id   AF-A0A849H4N5-F1
#
_cell.length_a   1.000
_cell.length_b   1.000
_cell.length_c   1.000
_cell.angle_alpha   90.00
_cell.angle_beta   90.00
_cell.angle_gamma   90.00
#
_symmetry.space_group_name_H-M   'P 1'
#
loop_
_entity.id
_entity.type
_entity.pdbx_description
1 polymer ?
#
loop_
_entity_poly.entity_id
_entity_poly.type
_entity_poly.pdbx_seq_one_letter_code
_entity_poly.pdbx_strand_id
1 'polypeptide(L)'
;MAETLKSRYGPDVPRRLGDMVAEADPDFDREEFLRLALDGFEDLELTERARHISAALAATLPSDRDQAIRILMAALGPRSDTEELTGMDAFLFFPAVYFVAEQGLECFETSMWAQKELTKRFTAEFSIRAFIDEYPKKTLARRADMRNQIPGGRDG
;
A
#
# COMPACT_ATOMS: atom_id res chain seq x y z
N MET A 1 8.78 -3.27 29.95
CA MET A 1 7.56 -3.97 29.48
C MET A 1 7.65 -4.01 27.97
N ALA A 2 7.56 -5.18 27.34
CA ALA A 2 7.63 -5.27 25.88
C ALA A 2 6.40 -4.59 25.28
N GLU A 3 6.60 -3.52 24.52
CA GLU A 3 5.59 -2.97 23.62
C GLU A 3 5.03 -4.10 22.75
N THR A 4 3.72 -4.31 22.78
CA THR A 4 3.07 -5.28 21.89
C THR A 4 3.13 -4.77 20.45
N LEU A 5 3.12 -5.68 19.47
CA LEU A 5 3.08 -5.30 18.05
C LEU A 5 1.96 -4.29 17.72
N LYS A 6 0.83 -4.38 18.45
CA LYS A 6 -0.29 -3.43 18.45
C LYS A 6 0.10 -1.99 18.84
N SER A 7 1.03 -1.80 19.76
CA SER A 7 1.48 -0.46 20.18
C SER A 7 2.34 0.23 19.12
N ARG A 8 3.02 -0.56 18.26
CA ARG A 8 3.87 -0.03 17.18
C ARG A 8 3.13 0.22 15.86
N TYR A 9 1.92 -0.33 15.71
CA TYR A 9 1.00 -0.01 14.62
C TYR A 9 -0.18 0.79 15.14
N GLY A 10 0.15 1.94 15.73
CA GLY A 10 -0.78 2.83 16.40
C GLY A 10 -1.41 3.88 15.49
N PRO A 11 -2.15 4.84 16.06
CA PRO A 11 -2.81 5.93 15.33
C PRO A 11 -1.82 6.88 14.62
N ASP A 12 -0.53 6.77 14.89
CA ASP A 12 0.50 7.54 14.16
C ASP A 12 0.68 7.07 12.72
N VAL A 13 0.31 5.81 12.40
CA VAL A 13 0.34 5.28 11.04
C VAL A 13 -0.66 6.01 10.14
N PRO A 14 -1.97 6.05 10.44
CA PRO A 14 -2.91 6.82 9.64
C PRO A 14 -2.59 8.31 9.65
N ARG A 15 -2.08 8.90 10.76
CA ARG A 15 -1.64 10.32 10.76
C ARG A 15 -0.55 10.58 9.73
N ARG A 16 0.53 9.83 9.79
CA ARG A 16 1.67 9.96 8.86
C ARG A 16 1.23 9.71 7.42
N LEU A 17 0.40 8.70 7.19
CA LEU A 17 -0.09 8.40 5.84
C LEU A 17 -1.00 9.54 5.31
N GLY A 18 -1.86 10.10 6.16
CA GLY A 18 -2.71 11.22 5.80
C GLY A 18 -1.92 12.49 5.47
N ASP A 19 -0.84 12.76 6.22
CA ASP A 19 0.10 13.84 5.91
C ASP A 19 0.74 13.65 4.54
N MET A 20 1.29 12.45 4.28
CA MET A 20 1.95 12.13 3.01
C MET A 20 1.00 12.22 1.81
N VAL A 21 -0.26 11.81 1.98
CA VAL A 21 -1.26 11.89 0.91
C VAL A 21 -1.70 13.34 0.68
N ALA A 22 -1.90 14.13 1.72
CA ALA A 22 -2.23 15.56 1.60
C ALA A 22 -1.11 16.37 0.91
N GLU A 23 0.15 15.98 1.09
CA GLU A 23 1.29 16.56 0.35
C GLU A 23 1.26 16.21 -1.14
N ALA A 24 0.81 14.99 -1.49
CA ALA A 24 0.74 14.51 -2.87
C ALA A 24 -0.53 14.95 -3.62
N ASP A 25 -1.62 15.21 -2.89
CA ASP A 25 -2.93 15.62 -3.41
C ASP A 25 -3.55 16.73 -2.52
N PRO A 26 -3.46 18.00 -2.92
CA PRO A 26 -3.99 19.12 -2.15
C PRO A 26 -5.51 19.11 -1.95
N ASP A 27 -6.25 18.37 -2.78
CA ASP A 27 -7.71 18.24 -2.65
C ASP A 27 -8.12 17.13 -1.67
N PHE A 28 -7.16 16.39 -1.12
CA PHE A 28 -7.39 15.31 -0.17
C PHE A 28 -7.93 15.82 1.17
N ASP A 29 -9.13 15.36 1.55
CA ASP A 29 -9.71 15.64 2.86
C ASP A 29 -9.05 14.79 3.95
N ARG A 30 -7.91 15.30 4.44
CA ARG A 30 -7.14 14.66 5.50
C ARG A 30 -7.92 14.51 6.80
N GLU A 31 -8.77 15.47 7.14
CA GLU A 31 -9.54 15.43 8.40
C GLU A 31 -10.58 14.30 8.35
N GLU A 32 -11.32 14.20 7.25
CA GLU A 32 -12.27 13.11 7.05
C GLU A 32 -11.57 11.75 6.99
N PHE A 33 -10.41 11.67 6.32
CA PHE A 33 -9.62 10.45 6.29
C PHE A 33 -9.24 9.98 7.70
N LEU A 34 -8.73 10.88 8.54
CA LEU A 34 -8.34 10.52 9.91
C LEU A 34 -9.54 10.16 10.76
N ARG A 35 -10.67 10.85 10.59
CA ARG A 35 -11.91 10.52 11.27
C ARG A 35 -12.35 9.09 10.94
N LEU A 36 -12.32 8.71 9.66
CA LEU A 36 -12.68 7.37 9.21
C LEU A 36 -11.66 6.32 9.64
N ALA A 37 -10.35 6.60 9.52
CA ALA A 37 -9.30 5.63 9.79
C ALA A 37 -9.05 5.36 11.28
N LEU A 38 -9.52 6.24 12.16
CA LEU A 38 -9.39 6.10 13.61
C LEU A 38 -10.67 5.59 14.29
N ASP A 39 -11.79 5.52 13.57
CA ASP A 39 -13.06 5.06 14.12
C ASP A 39 -13.02 3.55 14.45
N GLY A 40 -13.13 3.22 15.74
CA GLY A 40 -13.02 1.83 16.22
C GLY A 40 -11.62 1.20 16.07
N PHE A 41 -10.59 1.99 15.72
CA PHE A 41 -9.25 1.49 15.41
C PHE A 41 -8.56 0.76 16.58
N GLU A 42 -8.85 1.16 17.82
CA GLU A 42 -8.21 0.62 19.02
C GLU A 42 -8.50 -0.88 19.21
N ASP A 43 -9.69 -1.33 18.85
CA ASP A 43 -10.15 -2.70 19.04
C ASP A 43 -9.62 -3.68 17.98
N LEU A 44 -9.13 -3.16 16.84
CA LEU A 44 -8.71 -3.96 15.69
C LEU A 44 -7.34 -4.61 15.88
N GLU A 45 -7.17 -5.81 15.30
CA GLU A 45 -5.87 -6.47 15.14
C GLU A 45 -5.06 -5.85 13.97
N LEU A 46 -3.77 -6.17 13.88
CA LEU A 46 -2.84 -5.55 12.91
C LEU A 46 -3.34 -5.56 11.46
N THR A 47 -3.79 -6.72 10.97
CA THR A 47 -4.30 -6.87 9.61
C THR A 47 -5.62 -6.10 9.41
N GLU A 48 -6.48 -6.10 10.41
CA GLU A 48 -7.75 -5.38 10.36
C GLU A 48 -7.52 -3.88 10.36
N ARG A 49 -6.55 -3.38 11.12
CA ARG A 49 -6.10 -1.98 11.09
C ARG A 49 -5.63 -1.56 9.71
N ALA A 50 -4.79 -2.38 9.07
CA ALA A 50 -4.30 -2.07 7.72
C ALA A 50 -5.43 -2.03 6.68
N ARG A 51 -6.39 -2.97 6.75
CA ARG A 51 -7.59 -2.96 5.90
C ARG A 51 -8.51 -1.78 6.19
N HIS A 52 -8.67 -1.43 7.46
CA HIS A 52 -9.50 -0.31 7.89
C HIS A 52 -8.93 1.02 7.39
N ILE A 53 -7.62 1.23 7.50
CA ILE A 53 -6.93 2.39 6.89
C ILE A 53 -7.09 2.39 5.37
N SER A 54 -6.96 1.22 4.72
CA SER A 54 -7.19 1.07 3.27
C SER A 54 -8.62 1.48 2.86
N ALA A 55 -9.63 1.08 3.62
CA ALA A 55 -11.01 1.46 3.37
C ALA A 55 -11.23 2.97 3.55
N ALA A 56 -10.63 3.57 4.58
CA ALA A 56 -10.67 5.02 4.79
C ALA A 56 -10.01 5.76 3.60
N LEU A 57 -8.85 5.31 3.11
CA LEU A 57 -8.24 5.86 1.90
C LEU A 57 -9.17 5.73 0.68
N ALA A 58 -9.85 4.60 0.51
CA ALA A 58 -10.73 4.36 -0.63
C ALA A 58 -11.98 5.26 -0.63
N ALA A 59 -12.39 5.73 0.55
CA ALA A 59 -13.51 6.65 0.74
C ALA A 59 -13.12 8.11 0.51
N THR A 60 -11.85 8.48 0.74
CA THR A 60 -11.39 9.88 0.69
C THR A 60 -10.50 10.20 -0.51
N LEU A 61 -9.93 9.21 -1.18
CA LEU A 61 -9.26 9.36 -2.47
C LEU A 61 -10.26 9.48 -3.64
N PRO A 62 -9.82 9.99 -4.81
CA PRO A 62 -10.68 10.09 -5.98
C PRO A 62 -11.41 8.79 -6.35
N SER A 63 -12.61 8.94 -6.93
CA SER A 63 -13.40 7.79 -7.40
C SER A 63 -12.69 7.01 -8.51
N ASP A 64 -11.90 7.71 -9.34
CA ASP A 64 -11.02 7.08 -10.33
C ASP A 64 -9.92 6.29 -9.62
N ARG A 65 -10.02 4.96 -9.69
CA ARG A 65 -9.11 4.04 -9.02
C ARG A 65 -7.69 4.09 -9.59
N ASP A 66 -7.53 4.40 -10.87
CA ASP A 66 -6.21 4.55 -11.49
C ASP A 66 -5.49 5.76 -10.90
N GLN A 67 -6.20 6.89 -10.82
CA GLN A 67 -5.71 8.11 -10.21
C GLN A 67 -5.41 7.92 -8.72
N ALA A 68 -6.32 7.28 -7.97
CA ALA A 68 -6.15 7.03 -6.55
C ALA A 68 -4.90 6.18 -6.25
N ILE A 69 -4.64 5.13 -7.03
CA ILE A 69 -3.42 4.31 -6.88
C ILE A 69 -2.17 5.14 -7.16
N ARG A 70 -2.17 6.00 -8.19
CA ARG A 70 -1.02 6.86 -8.51
C ARG A 70 -0.74 7.87 -7.41
N ILE A 71 -1.76 8.53 -6.87
CA ILE A 71 -1.63 9.47 -5.74
C ILE A 71 -1.05 8.74 -4.54
N LEU A 72 -1.59 7.58 -4.18
CA LEU A 72 -1.10 6.79 -3.05
C LEU A 72 0.36 6.37 -3.24
N MET A 73 0.75 5.93 -4.43
CA MET A 73 2.15 5.58 -4.72
C MET A 73 3.07 6.80 -4.73
N ALA A 74 2.59 7.97 -5.17
CA ALA A 74 3.35 9.22 -5.12
C ALA A 74 3.58 9.69 -3.68
N ALA A 75 2.54 9.62 -2.84
CA ALA A 75 2.61 9.92 -1.41
C ALA A 75 3.66 9.06 -0.69
N LEU A 76 3.73 7.77 -1.02
CA LEU A 76 4.71 6.84 -0.44
C LEU A 76 6.15 7.10 -0.91
N GLY A 77 6.34 7.94 -1.94
CA GLY A 77 7.63 8.40 -2.43
C GLY A 77 8.50 7.32 -3.09
N PRO A 78 9.64 7.71 -3.71
CA PRO A 78 10.62 6.77 -4.25
C PRO A 78 11.30 5.95 -3.14
N ARG A 79 12.07 4.91 -3.49
CA ARG A 79 12.87 4.17 -2.50
C ARG A 79 13.96 5.14 -2.04
N SER A 80 14.05 5.39 -0.74
CA SER A 80 15.16 6.13 -0.17
C SER A 80 16.39 5.23 -0.18
N ASP A 81 17.47 5.65 -0.84
CA ASP A 81 18.75 4.91 -0.85
C ASP A 81 19.49 5.05 0.49
N THR A 82 19.04 5.97 1.35
CA THR A 82 19.67 6.32 2.62
C THR A 82 18.94 5.78 3.85
N GLU A 83 17.68 5.37 3.71
CA GLU A 83 16.86 4.84 4.81
C GLU A 83 16.42 3.41 4.51
N GLU A 84 17.07 2.46 5.18
CA GLU A 84 16.60 1.08 5.21
C GLU A 84 15.41 1.01 6.19
N LEU A 85 14.21 0.79 5.66
CA LEU A 85 13.01 0.59 6.47
C LEU A 85 13.16 -0.73 7.22
N THR A 86 13.33 -0.67 8.54
CA THR A 86 13.47 -1.87 9.37
C THR A 86 12.30 -2.03 10.34
N GLY A 87 11.88 -3.27 10.56
CA GLY A 87 10.83 -3.58 11.51
C GLY A 87 9.47 -2.96 11.16
N MET A 88 8.94 -2.12 12.05
CA MET A 88 7.57 -1.60 11.99
C MET A 88 7.39 -0.44 11.01
N ASP A 89 8.45 0.26 10.64
CA ASP A 89 8.37 1.35 9.66
C ASP A 89 7.96 0.85 8.28
N ALA A 90 8.30 -0.40 7.94
CA ALA A 90 7.89 -1.04 6.69
C ALA A 90 6.37 -1.34 6.66
N PHE A 91 5.68 -1.40 7.82
CA PHE A 91 4.23 -1.61 7.87
C PHE A 91 3.44 -0.36 7.48
N LEU A 92 4.08 0.81 7.34
CA LEU A 92 3.47 2.00 6.72
C LEU A 92 2.90 1.71 5.32
N PHE A 93 3.51 0.77 4.60
CA PHE A 93 3.09 0.34 3.26
C PHE A 93 1.93 -0.66 3.27
N PHE A 94 1.59 -1.23 4.43
CA PHE A 94 0.62 -2.32 4.52
C PHE A 94 -0.81 -1.92 4.10
N PRO A 95 -1.33 -0.72 4.45
CA PRO A 95 -2.63 -0.26 3.93
C PRO A 95 -2.64 -0.16 2.41
N ALA A 96 -1.53 0.28 1.79
CA ALA A 96 -1.44 0.40 0.35
C ALA A 96 -1.45 -0.96 -0.36
N VAL A 97 -0.94 -2.02 0.26
CA VAL A 97 -1.08 -3.39 -0.24
C VAL A 97 -2.55 -3.79 -0.31
N TYR A 98 -3.33 -3.57 0.76
CA TYR A 98 -4.77 -3.86 0.74
C TYR A 98 -5.52 -2.96 -0.23
N PHE A 99 -5.15 -1.69 -0.33
CA PHE A 99 -5.77 -0.75 -1.28
C PHE A 99 -5.63 -1.27 -2.71
N VAL A 100 -4.43 -1.66 -3.13
CA VAL A 100 -4.20 -2.21 -4.49
C VAL A 100 -4.93 -3.55 -4.68
N ALA A 101 -5.01 -4.38 -3.65
CA ALA A 101 -5.70 -5.67 -3.70
C ALA A 101 -7.23 -5.51 -3.91
N GLU A 102 -7.84 -4.55 -3.22
CA GLU A 102 -9.29 -4.40 -3.14
C GLU A 102 -9.84 -3.38 -4.15
N GLN A 103 -9.07 -2.33 -4.45
CA GLN A 103 -9.49 -1.21 -5.31
C GLN A 103 -8.83 -1.25 -6.70
N GLY A 104 -7.83 -2.12 -6.90
CA GLY A 104 -6.99 -2.10 -8.10
C GLY A 104 -7.30 -3.13 -9.17
N LEU A 105 -8.28 -4.02 -8.98
CA LEU A 105 -8.56 -5.12 -9.91
C LEU A 105 -8.87 -4.62 -11.32
N GLU A 106 -9.69 -3.58 -11.45
CA GLU A 106 -10.05 -2.99 -12.75
C GLU A 106 -8.90 -2.19 -13.39
N CYS A 107 -7.92 -1.77 -12.60
CA CYS A 107 -6.77 -0.96 -13.02
C CYS A 107 -5.49 -1.80 -13.17
N PHE A 108 -5.57 -2.93 -13.87
CA PHE A 108 -4.51 -3.95 -13.90
C PHE A 108 -3.09 -3.41 -14.12
N GLU A 109 -2.89 -2.55 -15.12
CA GLU A 109 -1.57 -2.04 -15.48
C GLU A 109 -0.94 -1.22 -14.35
N THR A 110 -1.71 -0.28 -13.81
CA THR A 110 -1.34 0.59 -12.70
C THR A 110 -1.15 -0.20 -11.41
N SER A 111 -2.00 -1.19 -11.15
CA SER A 111 -1.85 -2.09 -10.00
C SER A 111 -0.59 -2.95 -10.09
N MET A 112 -0.23 -3.46 -11.28
CA MET A 112 1.02 -4.20 -11.46
C MET A 112 2.24 -3.30 -11.27
N TRP A 113 2.18 -2.05 -11.72
CA TRP A 113 3.22 -1.07 -11.43
C TRP A 113 3.33 -0.78 -9.92
N ALA A 114 2.21 -0.51 -9.25
CA ALA A 114 2.17 -0.26 -7.81
C ALA A 114 2.73 -1.45 -7.01
N GLN A 115 2.37 -2.68 -7.38
CA GLN A 115 2.93 -3.88 -6.73
C GLN A 115 4.45 -4.02 -6.93
N LYS A 116 4.97 -3.66 -8.11
CA LYS A 116 6.43 -3.61 -8.34
C LYS A 116 7.09 -2.58 -7.44
N GLU A 117 6.48 -1.41 -7.26
CA GLU A 117 7.01 -0.37 -6.36
C GLU A 117 6.94 -0.78 -4.89
N LEU A 118 5.82 -1.34 -4.43
CA LEU A 118 5.64 -1.84 -3.07
C LEU A 118 6.67 -2.93 -2.73
N THR A 119 6.96 -3.85 -3.65
CA THR A 119 7.93 -4.95 -3.43
C THR A 119 9.38 -4.46 -3.26
N LYS A 120 9.70 -3.21 -3.63
CA LYS A 120 11.04 -2.64 -3.38
C LYS A 120 11.27 -2.23 -1.92
N ARG A 121 10.20 -2.06 -1.14
CA ARG A 121 10.23 -1.52 0.24
C ARG A 121 9.55 -2.45 1.25
N PHE A 122 8.61 -3.26 0.78
CA PHE A 122 7.82 -4.20 1.57
C PHE A 122 7.50 -5.45 0.72
N THR A 123 6.34 -6.08 0.95
CA THR A 123 5.84 -7.21 0.16
C THR A 123 4.54 -6.82 -0.56
N ALA A 124 4.35 -7.38 -1.76
CA ALA A 124 3.07 -7.35 -2.49
C ALA A 124 2.39 -8.73 -2.53
N GLU A 125 2.86 -9.70 -1.73
CA GLU A 125 2.36 -11.08 -1.79
C GLU A 125 0.89 -11.21 -1.37
N PHE A 126 0.37 -10.28 -0.58
CA PHE A 126 -1.03 -10.26 -0.21
C PHE A 126 -1.91 -9.69 -1.32
N SER A 127 -1.45 -8.63 -1.99
CA SER A 127 -2.20 -8.01 -3.09
C SER A 127 -2.18 -8.84 -4.37
N ILE A 128 -1.07 -9.51 -4.68
CA ILE A 128 -0.93 -10.21 -5.97
C ILE A 128 -1.88 -11.40 -6.08
N ARG A 129 -2.31 -11.98 -4.95
CA ARG A 129 -3.27 -13.08 -4.91
C ARG A 129 -4.60 -12.70 -5.54
N ALA A 130 -5.13 -11.50 -5.24
CA ALA A 130 -6.36 -11.01 -5.83
C ALA A 130 -6.29 -10.99 -7.38
N PHE A 131 -5.14 -10.60 -7.94
CA PHE A 131 -4.92 -10.60 -9.39
C PHE A 131 -4.65 -11.99 -9.97
N ILE A 132 -4.15 -12.94 -9.19
CA ILE A 132 -4.00 -14.33 -9.62
C ILE A 132 -5.38 -14.99 -9.71
N ASP A 133 -6.25 -14.72 -8.75
CA ASP A 133 -7.59 -15.29 -8.70
C ASP A 133 -8.46 -14.73 -9.84
N GLU A 134 -8.40 -13.42 -10.10
CA GLU A 134 -9.18 -12.77 -11.15
C GLU A 134 -8.55 -12.91 -12.56
N TYR A 135 -7.23 -12.72 -12.68
CA TYR A 135 -6.51 -12.69 -13.96
C TYR A 135 -5.29 -13.62 -14.01
N PRO A 136 -5.45 -14.95 -13.80
CA PRO A 136 -4.34 -15.87 -13.58
C PRO A 136 -3.29 -15.84 -14.70
N LYS A 137 -3.73 -15.93 -15.96
CA LYS A 137 -2.82 -15.95 -17.12
C LYS A 137 -2.07 -14.61 -17.27
N LYS A 138 -2.77 -13.48 -17.14
CA LYS A 138 -2.20 -12.15 -17.32
C LYS A 138 -1.20 -11.82 -16.20
N THR A 139 -1.53 -12.16 -14.96
CA THR A 139 -0.69 -11.95 -13.79
C THR A 139 0.57 -12.82 -13.82
N LEU A 140 0.46 -14.10 -14.21
CA LEU A 140 1.62 -14.97 -14.37
C LEU A 140 2.58 -14.48 -15.46
N ALA A 141 2.05 -14.02 -16.60
CA ALA A 141 2.87 -13.44 -17.66
C ALA A 141 3.61 -12.19 -17.17
N ARG A 142 2.94 -11.29 -16.45
CA ARG A 142 3.57 -10.10 -15.88
C ARG A 142 4.67 -10.43 -14.87
N ARG A 143 4.47 -11.42 -14.00
CA ARG A 143 5.50 -11.84 -13.02
C ARG A 143 6.76 -12.38 -13.71
N ALA A 144 6.59 -13.13 -14.79
CA ALA A 144 7.71 -13.62 -15.58
C ALA A 144 8.52 -12.47 -16.22
N ASP A 145 7.82 -11.47 -16.74
CA ASP A 145 8.42 -10.25 -17.32
C ASP A 145 9.17 -9.42 -16.27
N MET A 146 8.56 -9.16 -15.11
CA MET A 146 9.18 -8.42 -14.00
C MET A 146 10.49 -9.07 -13.53
N ARG A 147 10.53 -10.42 -13.44
CA ARG A 147 11.75 -11.17 -13.08
C ARG A 147 12.87 -10.98 -14.10
N ASN A 148 12.53 -10.87 -15.38
CA ASN A 148 13.50 -10.68 -16.47
C ASN A 148 14.09 -9.26 -16.54
N GLN A 149 13.52 -8.31 -15.79
CA GLN A 149 13.94 -6.90 -15.77
C GLN A 149 14.82 -6.51 -14.57
N ILE A 150 15.18 -7.47 -13.70
CA ILE A 150 16.15 -7.22 -12.61
C ILE A 150 17.56 -7.36 -13.19
N PRO A 151 18.35 -6.27 -13.31
CA PRO A 151 19.73 -6.38 -13.76
C PRO A 151 20.54 -7.05 -12.64
N GLY A 152 21.08 -8.25 -12.92
CA GLY A 152 21.88 -9.04 -11.98
C GLY A 152 21.47 -10.51 -11.81
N GLY A 153 20.38 -10.97 -12.46
CA GLY A 153 19.87 -12.35 -12.33
C GLY A 153 20.26 -13.33 -13.45
N ARG A 154 21.32 -13.04 -14.23
CA ARG A 154 21.88 -13.97 -15.21
C ARG A 154 23.39 -14.01 -15.08
N ASP A 155 23.85 -14.68 -14.04
CA ASP A 155 25.13 -15.38 -14.00
C ASP A 155 24.95 -16.58 -13.05
N GLY A 156 25.03 -17.79 -13.61
CA GLY A 156 24.90 -19.07 -12.89
C GLY A 156 23.95 -20.06 -13.54
#